data_AF-A0A838STR1-F1
#
_entry.id   AF-A0A838STR1-F1
#
_cell.length_a   1.000
_cell.length_b   1.000
_cell.length_c   1.000
_cell.angle_alpha   90.00
_cell.angle_beta   90.00
_cell.angle_gamma   90.00
#
_symmetry.space_group_name_H-M   'P 1'
#
loop_
_entity.id
_entity.type
_entity.pdbx_description
1 polymer ?
#
loop_
_entity_poly.entity_id
_entity_poly.type
_entity_poly.pdbx_seq_one_letter_code
_entity_poly.pdbx_strand_id
1 'polypeptide(L)'
;MGLYDGLLVKDNHVVAAGGVAPATAAALAAAGDLEVQVEVDDLDELNAALQAGVRSVLLDNFGLPDLRAAVDRCRPRGVFTEASGGVTLQTVRAIAETGVDAVAVGALTHSVQALDIGLDFEEVA
;
A
#
# COMPACT_ATOMS: atom_id res chain seq x y z
N MET A 1 6.79 5.00 13.64
CA MET A 1 5.45 4.58 13.22
C MET A 1 5.23 3.12 13.59
N GLY A 2 3.99 2.71 13.83
CA GLY A 2 3.56 1.37 14.20
C GLY A 2 2.04 1.20 14.06
N LEU A 3 1.48 0.12 14.63
CA LEU A 3 0.06 -0.23 14.47
C LEU A 3 -0.95 0.73 15.13
N TYR A 4 -0.47 1.79 15.79
CA TYR A 4 -1.31 2.81 16.43
C TYR A 4 -1.49 4.07 15.57
N ASP A 5 -0.75 4.20 14.46
CA ASP A 5 -0.75 5.43 13.63
C ASP A 5 -1.85 5.42 12.55
N GLY A 6 -2.48 4.27 12.29
CA GLY A 6 -3.49 4.09 11.25
C GLY A 6 -4.05 2.67 11.26
N LEU A 7 -5.15 2.46 10.54
CA LEU A 7 -5.75 1.15 10.34
C LEU A 7 -5.45 0.66 8.91
N LEU A 8 -4.70 -0.43 8.80
CA LEU A 8 -4.52 -1.16 7.55
C LEU A 8 -5.30 -2.48 7.61
N VAL A 9 -6.41 -2.54 6.88
CA VAL A 9 -7.19 -3.77 6.72
C VAL A 9 -6.47 -4.68 5.74
N LYS A 10 -6.17 -5.90 6.18
CA LYS A 10 -5.51 -6.95 5.37
C LYS A 10 -6.41 -8.17 5.15
N ASP A 11 -5.97 -9.09 4.31
CA ASP A 11 -6.58 -10.39 4.01
C ASP A 11 -7.13 -11.15 5.24
N ASN A 12 -6.38 -11.22 6.33
CA ASN A 12 -6.79 -11.89 7.56
C ASN A 12 -8.00 -11.22 8.23
N HIS A 13 -8.11 -9.90 8.14
CA HIS A 13 -9.25 -9.13 8.65
C HIS A 13 -10.47 -9.29 7.75
N VAL A 14 -10.25 -9.33 6.44
CA VAL A 14 -11.28 -9.60 5.42
C VAL A 14 -11.93 -10.96 5.69
N VAL A 15 -11.13 -12.00 5.89
CA VAL A 15 -11.61 -13.35 6.26
C VAL A 15 -12.37 -13.32 7.58
N ALA A 16 -11.84 -12.65 8.61
CA ALA A 16 -12.47 -12.58 9.93
C ALA A 16 -13.82 -11.84 9.92
N ALA A 17 -13.96 -10.80 9.10
CA ALA A 17 -15.19 -10.00 8.96
C ALA A 17 -16.18 -10.59 7.94
N GLY A 18 -15.79 -11.59 7.16
CA GLY A 18 -16.64 -12.23 6.14
C GLY A 18 -16.69 -11.47 4.80
N GLY A 19 -15.66 -10.70 4.47
CA GLY A 19 -15.51 -10.03 3.18
C GLY A 19 -14.93 -8.61 3.28
N VAL A 20 -14.54 -8.04 2.12
CA VAL A 20 -13.89 -6.72 2.05
C VAL A 20 -14.83 -5.60 2.50
N ALA A 21 -16.09 -5.64 2.04
CA ALA A 21 -17.09 -4.64 2.43
C ALA A 21 -17.35 -4.60 3.96
N PRO A 22 -17.65 -5.73 4.65
CA PRO A 22 -17.83 -5.70 6.10
C PRO A 22 -16.55 -5.36 6.86
N ALA A 23 -15.38 -5.79 6.40
CA ALA A 23 -14.10 -5.41 7.02
C ALA A 23 -13.84 -3.89 6.93
N THR A 24 -14.05 -3.31 5.73
CA THR A 24 -13.89 -1.88 5.48
C THR A 24 -14.85 -1.07 6.33
N ALA A 25 -16.13 -1.46 6.38
CA ALA A 25 -17.14 -0.76 7.18
C ALA A 25 -16.80 -0.81 8.68
N ALA A 26 -16.35 -1.96 9.19
CA ALA A 26 -15.93 -2.11 10.57
C ALA A 26 -14.71 -1.23 10.91
N ALA A 27 -13.71 -1.19 10.02
CA ALA A 27 -12.53 -0.36 10.20
C ALA A 27 -12.88 1.13 10.20
N LEU A 28 -13.68 1.60 9.24
CA LEU A 28 -14.13 3.00 9.18
C LEU A 28 -14.94 3.40 10.43
N ALA A 29 -15.76 2.50 10.97
CA ALA A 29 -16.51 2.77 12.20
C ALA A 29 -15.62 2.84 13.45
N ALA A 30 -14.48 2.14 13.46
CA ALA A 30 -13.56 2.07 14.60
C ALA A 30 -12.42 3.10 14.55
N ALA A 31 -12.16 3.72 13.38
CA ALA A 31 -10.96 4.50 13.13
C ALA A 31 -10.85 5.81 13.94
N GLY A 32 -11.98 6.43 14.29
CA GLY A 32 -11.97 7.79 14.85
C GLY A 32 -11.34 8.77 13.85
N ASP A 33 -10.23 9.40 14.25
CA ASP A 33 -9.46 10.32 13.41
C ASP A 33 -8.31 9.65 12.63
N LEU A 34 -8.10 8.34 12.82
CA LEU A 34 -7.03 7.60 12.14
C LEU A 34 -7.38 7.37 10.67
N GLU A 35 -6.36 7.38 9.82
CA GLU A 35 -6.52 7.00 8.42
C GLU A 35 -6.79 5.50 8.29
N VAL A 36 -7.69 5.14 7.37
CA VAL A 36 -8.02 3.75 7.03
C VAL A 36 -7.55 3.47 5.62
N GLN A 37 -6.67 2.48 5.48
CA GLN A 37 -6.27 1.90 4.22
C GLN A 37 -6.74 0.45 4.16
N VAL A 38 -7.18 0.00 2.99
CA VAL A 38 -7.64 -1.36 2.76
C VAL A 38 -6.79 -2.01 1.67
N GLU A 39 -6.17 -3.15 2.01
CA GLU A 39 -5.49 -4.03 1.07
C GLU A 39 -6.54 -4.81 0.27
N VAL A 40 -6.34 -4.85 -1.05
CA VAL A 40 -7.19 -5.58 -2.00
C VAL A 40 -6.31 -6.29 -3.02
N ASP A 41 -6.75 -7.48 -3.44
CA ASP A 41 -5.98 -8.37 -4.31
C ASP A 41 -6.51 -8.37 -5.76
N ASP A 42 -7.73 -7.87 -5.97
CA ASP A 42 -8.31 -7.73 -7.30
C ASP A 42 -9.26 -6.52 -7.45
N LEU A 43 -9.70 -6.31 -8.70
CA LEU A 43 -10.57 -5.20 -9.07
C LEU A 43 -12.00 -5.32 -8.51
N ASP A 44 -12.45 -6.50 -8.11
CA ASP A 44 -13.78 -6.71 -7.51
C ASP A 44 -13.75 -6.38 -6.02
N GLU A 45 -12.69 -6.78 -5.31
CA GLU A 45 -12.40 -6.36 -3.95
C GLU A 45 -12.23 -4.84 -3.86
N LEU A 46 -11.48 -4.24 -4.80
CA LEU A 46 -11.38 -2.80 -4.91
C LEU A 46 -12.77 -2.15 -5.02
N ASN A 47 -13.64 -2.66 -5.90
CA ASN A 47 -14.99 -2.12 -6.04
C ASN A 47 -15.79 -2.21 -4.74
N ALA A 48 -15.67 -3.32 -4.00
CA ALA A 48 -16.33 -3.50 -2.71
C ALA A 48 -15.83 -2.50 -1.66
N ALA A 49 -14.51 -2.30 -1.56
CA ALA A 49 -13.91 -1.32 -0.64
C ALA A 49 -14.33 0.12 -1.00
N LEU A 50 -14.33 0.46 -2.30
CA LEU A 50 -14.76 1.77 -2.79
C LEU A 50 -16.25 2.04 -2.55
N GLN A 51 -17.10 1.02 -2.63
CA GLN A 51 -18.53 1.14 -2.28
C GLN A 51 -18.75 1.32 -0.77
N ALA A 52 -17.90 0.71 0.05
CA ALA A 52 -17.90 0.89 1.50
C ALA A 52 -17.35 2.26 1.97
N GLY A 53 -16.77 3.06 1.06
CA GLY A 53 -16.37 4.44 1.32
C GLY A 53 -14.92 4.64 1.76
N VAL A 54 -14.04 3.66 1.50
CA VAL A 54 -12.61 3.80 1.78
C VAL A 54 -12.00 4.96 1.00
N ARG A 55 -11.00 5.63 1.60
CA ARG A 55 -10.29 6.77 1.00
C ARG A 55 -8.82 6.50 0.65
N SER A 56 -8.28 5.36 1.08
CA SER A 56 -6.95 4.89 0.74
C SER A 56 -7.00 3.38 0.49
N VAL A 57 -6.37 2.92 -0.60
CA VAL A 57 -6.29 1.50 -0.94
C VAL A 57 -4.85 1.09 -1.22
N LEU A 58 -4.52 -0.13 -0.83
CA LEU A 58 -3.26 -0.79 -1.15
C LEU A 58 -3.56 -1.93 -2.13
N LEU A 59 -3.03 -1.82 -3.34
CA LEU A 59 -3.23 -2.75 -4.45
C LEU A 59 -2.13 -3.81 -4.38
N ASP A 60 -2.42 -4.98 -3.80
CA ASP A 60 -1.40 -6.01 -3.56
C ASP A 60 -1.18 -6.91 -4.79
N ASN A 61 0.06 -6.94 -5.28
CA ASN A 61 0.48 -7.80 -6.40
C ASN A 61 -0.32 -7.63 -7.71
N PHE A 62 -0.95 -6.47 -7.94
CA PHE A 62 -1.67 -6.19 -9.19
C PHE A 62 -0.74 -6.17 -10.41
N GLY A 63 -1.24 -6.68 -11.54
CA GLY A 63 -0.61 -6.49 -12.84
C GLY A 63 -0.71 -5.04 -13.33
N LEU A 64 0.21 -4.61 -14.21
CA LEU A 64 0.18 -3.24 -14.78
C LEU A 64 -1.16 -2.83 -15.45
N PRO A 65 -1.89 -3.72 -16.15
CA PRO A 65 -3.21 -3.37 -16.68
C PRO A 65 -4.23 -3.10 -15.58
N ASP A 66 -4.23 -3.93 -14.53
CA ASP A 66 -5.18 -3.81 -13.43
C ASP A 66 -4.86 -2.61 -12.55
N LEU A 67 -3.58 -2.27 -12.34
CA LEU A 67 -3.17 -1.04 -11.68
C LEU A 67 -3.74 0.19 -12.39
N ARG A 68 -3.65 0.27 -13.72
CA ARG A 68 -4.24 1.38 -14.49
C ARG A 68 -5.76 1.43 -14.31
N ALA A 69 -6.42 0.28 -14.41
CA ALA A 69 -7.86 0.19 -14.19
C ALA A 69 -8.26 0.60 -12.76
N ALA A 70 -7.47 0.25 -11.76
CA ALA A 70 -7.68 0.64 -10.36
C ALA A 70 -7.54 2.15 -10.19
N VAL A 71 -6.49 2.75 -10.75
CA VAL A 71 -6.27 4.21 -10.75
C VAL A 71 -7.44 4.94 -11.41
N ASP A 72 -7.90 4.47 -12.56
CA ASP A 72 -9.04 5.07 -13.28
C ASP A 72 -10.35 5.03 -12.47
N ARG A 73 -10.54 4.01 -11.63
CA ARG A 73 -11.71 3.90 -10.73
C ARG A 73 -11.58 4.78 -9.49
N CYS A 74 -10.37 4.93 -8.96
CA CYS A 74 -10.08 5.66 -7.72
C CYS A 74 -10.01 7.18 -7.93
N ARG A 75 -9.42 7.63 -9.05
CA ARG A 75 -9.14 9.05 -9.33
C ARG A 75 -10.40 9.95 -9.30
N PRO A 76 -11.54 9.59 -9.92
CA PRO A 76 -12.75 10.40 -9.85
C PRO A 76 -13.34 10.52 -8.44
N ARG A 77 -12.98 9.59 -7.54
CA ARG A 77 -13.44 9.54 -6.15
C ARG A 77 -12.45 10.20 -5.18
N GLY A 78 -11.28 10.62 -5.66
CA GLY A 78 -10.21 11.16 -4.82
C GLY A 78 -9.65 10.13 -3.82
N VAL A 79 -9.68 8.85 -4.17
CA VAL A 79 -9.13 7.77 -3.34
C VAL A 79 -7.63 7.62 -3.62
N PHE A 80 -6.82 7.60 -2.57
CA PHE A 80 -5.38 7.39 -2.65
C PHE A 80 -5.07 5.94 -3.01
N THR A 81 -4.13 5.76 -3.94
CA THR A 81 -3.73 4.45 -4.46
C THR A 81 -2.27 4.17 -4.19
N GLU A 82 -2.00 3.08 -3.48
CA GLU A 82 -0.65 2.59 -3.24
C GLU A 82 -0.49 1.21 -3.88
N ALA A 83 0.55 1.01 -4.70
CA ALA A 83 0.90 -0.31 -5.22
C ALA A 83 1.89 -1.02 -4.28
N SER A 84 1.69 -2.31 -4.05
CA SER A 84 2.57 -3.15 -3.23
C SER A 84 2.81 -4.51 -3.88
N GLY A 85 3.80 -5.24 -3.36
CA GLY A 85 4.08 -6.62 -3.77
C GLY A 85 5.19 -6.74 -4.82
N GLY A 86 6.27 -7.47 -4.47
CA GLY A 86 7.33 -7.84 -5.41
C GLY A 86 8.05 -6.69 -6.13
N VAL A 87 8.02 -5.47 -5.58
CA VAL A 87 8.60 -4.30 -6.24
C VAL A 87 10.13 -4.36 -6.25
N THR A 88 10.71 -4.13 -7.43
CA THR A 88 12.16 -4.12 -7.68
C THR A 88 12.55 -2.84 -8.42
N LEU A 89 13.86 -2.56 -8.51
CA LEU A 89 14.36 -1.41 -9.27
C LEU A 89 13.97 -1.47 -10.75
N GLN A 90 13.82 -2.68 -11.30
CA GLN A 90 13.42 -2.94 -12.68
C GLN A 90 11.91 -2.70 -12.90
N THR A 91 11.07 -2.99 -11.89
CA THR A 91 9.61 -2.91 -12.02
C THR A 91 9.01 -1.58 -11.57
N VAL A 92 9.64 -0.89 -10.60
CA VAL A 92 9.10 0.32 -9.94
C VAL A 92 8.74 1.44 -10.92
N ARG A 93 9.52 1.63 -12.00
CA ARG A 93 9.21 2.64 -13.02
C ARG A 93 7.88 2.36 -13.71
N ALA A 94 7.69 1.14 -14.19
CA ALA A 94 6.47 0.77 -14.91
C ALA A 94 5.24 0.81 -14.01
N ILE A 95 5.39 0.48 -12.71
CA ILE A 95 4.35 0.62 -11.69
C ILE A 95 4.00 2.10 -11.52
N ALA A 96 4.97 2.98 -11.31
CA ALA A 96 4.73 4.41 -11.14
C ALA A 96 4.05 5.04 -12.38
N GLU A 97 4.41 4.60 -13.58
CA GLU A 97 3.80 5.04 -14.85
C GLU A 97 2.34 4.60 -15.02
N THR A 98 1.80 3.72 -14.16
CA THR A 98 0.35 3.43 -14.12
C THR A 98 -0.48 4.57 -13.52
N GLY A 99 0.18 5.50 -12.81
CA GLY A 99 -0.47 6.66 -12.20
C GLY A 99 -0.93 6.46 -10.76
N VAL A 100 -0.48 5.40 -10.08
CA VAL A 100 -0.63 5.24 -8.63
C VAL A 100 0.04 6.40 -7.87
N ASP A 101 -0.48 6.73 -6.70
CA ASP A 101 0.02 7.85 -5.89
C ASP A 101 1.30 7.49 -5.13
N ALA A 102 1.43 6.22 -4.73
CA ALA A 102 2.61 5.68 -4.05
C ALA A 102 2.94 4.25 -4.45
N VAL A 103 4.17 3.83 -4.13
CA VAL A 103 4.64 2.45 -4.30
C VAL A 103 5.36 2.01 -3.02
N ALA A 104 4.82 1.00 -2.36
CA ALA A 104 5.41 0.39 -1.17
C ALA A 104 6.55 -0.55 -1.59
N VAL A 105 7.75 -0.35 -1.04
CA VAL A 105 8.93 -1.18 -1.35
C VAL A 105 9.57 -1.70 -0.06
N GLY A 106 9.14 -2.89 0.37
CA GLY A 106 9.66 -3.53 1.59
C GLY A 106 11.18 -3.80 1.56
N ALA A 107 11.74 -4.07 0.38
CA ALA A 107 13.17 -4.35 0.21
C ALA A 107 14.08 -3.20 0.69
N LEU A 108 13.56 -1.97 0.75
CA LEU A 108 14.28 -0.80 1.28
C LEU A 108 14.59 -0.89 2.78
N THR A 109 13.93 -1.78 3.53
CA THR A 109 14.13 -1.92 4.97
C THR A 109 14.63 -3.30 5.36
N HIS A 110 14.11 -4.39 4.75
CA HIS A 110 14.48 -5.75 5.13
C HIS A 110 15.60 -6.39 4.29
N SER A 111 15.99 -5.78 3.16
CA SER A 111 16.97 -6.36 2.22
C SER A 111 17.99 -5.34 1.72
N VAL A 112 18.43 -4.44 2.60
CA VAL A 112 19.40 -3.41 2.27
C VAL A 112 20.81 -3.97 2.12
N GLN A 113 21.55 -3.47 1.13
CA GLN A 113 22.99 -3.62 1.09
C GLN A 113 23.62 -2.48 1.92
N ALA A 114 24.34 -2.84 2.98
CA ALA A 114 25.05 -1.85 3.80
C ALA A 114 26.11 -1.12 2.95
N LEU A 115 26.23 0.19 3.15
CA LEU A 115 27.33 0.96 2.56
C LEU A 115 28.63 0.55 3.25
N ASP A 116 29.67 0.32 2.45
CA ASP A 116 31.02 0.05 2.97
C ASP A 116 31.66 1.35 3.45
N ILE A 117 31.81 1.50 4.77
CA ILE A 117 32.31 2.72 5.40
C ILE A 117 33.48 2.35 6.33
N GLY A 118 34.64 2.97 6.11
CA GLY A 118 35.82 2.90 6.98
C GLY A 118 36.14 4.25 7.60
N LEU A 119 36.79 4.22 8.77
CA LEU A 119 37.36 5.39 9.44
C LEU A 119 38.87 5.23 9.52
N ASP A 120 39.59 6.09 8.81
CA ASP A 120 41.05 6.17 8.87
C ASP A 120 41.45 7.32 9.82
N PHE A 121 42.37 7.03 10.75
CA PHE A 121 42.95 8.06 11.62
C PHE A 121 44.28 8.54 11.04
N GLU A 122 44.50 9.85 11.06
CA GLU A 122 45.80 10.45 10.77
C GLU A 122 46.52 10.77 12.09
N GLU A 123 47.81 10.43 12.19
CA GLU A 123 48.65 10.90 13.29
C GLU A 123 48.92 12.40 13.13
N VAL A 124 48.60 13.19 14.15
CA VAL A 124 48.95 14.61 14.21
C VAL A 124 50.37 14.71 14.79
N ALA A 125 51.31 15.20 13.98
CA ALA A 125 52.70 15.46 14.36
C ALA A 125 52.86 16.66 15.30
#